data_AF-A0A512AZI3-F1
#
_entry.id   AF-A0A512AZI3-F1
#
_cell.length_a   1.000
_cell.length_b   1.000
_cell.length_c   1.000
_cell.angle_alpha   90.00
_cell.angle_beta   90.00
_cell.angle_gamma   90.00
#
_symmetry.space_group_name_H-M   'P 1'
#
loop_
_entity.id
_entity.type
_entity.pdbx_description
1 polymer ?
#
loop_
_entity_poly.entity_id
_entity_poly.type
_entity_poly.pdbx_seq_one_letter_code
_entity_poly.pdbx_strand_id
1 'polypeptide(L)'
;MKATLLKSCYLAAAVSLFYACSPEEQSVKELDKISSSEKAMTTDMLSFDNGVTRTSNFVTTATTDGGAIIGIRGIQRSFVPNWSPANPGEYSAENRANLFNTNNTPVSVPDATIPGGSRISDDGDLDAASNTGNAFIINHNSRYDVPDDWAWGGAMYVDFSALGTVTLKNLVFLDNEENGTYIKLFNASNMQIGANIPVANLGNASSQVVNLGNTPGVARMEVHLGTTSVTGSGAIDNITFDREIPETGCTKTQGYWKTHSKYDGAKKYDDTWKKVGEDTPFFTSGETYYSIFGVQPRGNSYYSLAHQYIATKLNLATGATAPTSVMTAYNSATTFFTNNTPAAVAASKTLQATATQLAGILDAYNNGVTGPGHCD
;
A
#
# COMPACT_ATOMS: atom_id res chain seq x y z
N MET A 1 16.95 66.15 45.25
CA MET A 1 17.13 64.88 44.51
C MET A 1 16.17 63.87 45.12
N LYS A 2 14.97 63.69 44.55
CA LYS A 2 14.53 62.47 43.84
C LYS A 2 15.00 61.18 44.55
N ALA A 3 14.26 60.58 45.50
CA ALA A 3 12.90 60.02 45.51
C ALA A 3 12.88 58.50 45.27
N THR A 4 12.75 57.79 46.40
CA THR A 4 11.86 56.64 46.71
C THR A 4 12.08 55.25 46.10
N LEU A 5 12.45 54.37 47.04
CA LEU A 5 12.19 52.94 47.09
C LEU A 5 10.71 52.57 46.94
N LEU A 6 10.54 51.37 46.37
CA LEU A 6 9.44 50.39 46.40
C LEU A 6 8.16 50.75 47.18
N LYS A 7 7.03 50.71 46.46
CA LYS A 7 5.72 50.32 47.01
C LYS A 7 4.98 49.38 46.05
N SER A 8 4.71 48.18 46.58
CA SER A 8 3.47 47.37 46.48
C SER A 8 2.83 47.06 45.12
N CYS A 9 2.55 45.78 44.87
CA CYS A 9 1.18 45.24 44.99
C CYS A 9 1.15 43.70 44.86
N TYR A 10 0.44 43.05 45.78
CA TYR A 10 -0.03 41.68 45.69
C TYR A 10 -0.95 41.51 44.47
N LEU A 11 -0.83 40.43 43.71
CA LEU A 11 -1.97 39.77 43.09
C LEU A 11 -1.69 38.29 42.85
N ALA A 12 -2.70 37.48 43.15
CA ALA A 12 -2.68 36.03 43.23
C ALA A 12 -2.14 35.33 41.97
N ALA A 13 -1.28 34.32 42.17
CA ALA A 13 -1.05 33.32 41.15
C ALA A 13 -2.33 32.49 40.99
N ALA A 14 -3.01 32.71 39.87
CA ALA A 14 -4.14 31.92 39.44
C ALA A 14 -3.75 30.45 39.36
N VAL A 15 -4.55 29.60 39.99
CA VAL A 15 -4.60 28.17 39.73
C VAL A 15 -4.95 28.01 38.26
N SER A 16 -3.95 27.72 37.43
CA SER A 16 -4.19 27.24 36.08
C SER A 16 -4.84 25.87 36.21
N LEU A 17 -6.18 25.84 36.13
CA LEU A 17 -6.90 24.62 35.79
C LEU A 17 -6.32 24.14 34.45
N PHE A 18 -5.48 23.13 34.51
CA PHE A 18 -5.30 22.25 33.36
C PHE A 18 -6.66 21.62 33.12
N TYR A 19 -7.41 22.20 32.17
CA TYR A 19 -8.49 21.51 31.49
C TYR A 19 -7.84 20.33 30.77
N ALA A 20 -7.70 19.22 31.50
CA ALA A 20 -7.49 17.92 30.89
C ALA A 20 -8.75 17.64 30.09
N CYS A 21 -8.66 17.89 28.78
CA CYS A 21 -9.59 17.40 27.77
C CYS A 21 -9.86 15.92 28.11
N SER A 22 -11.12 15.55 28.35
CA SER A 22 -11.42 14.19 28.78
C SER A 22 -10.99 13.20 27.69
N PRO A 23 -10.60 11.96 28.05
CA PRO A 23 -10.27 10.92 27.07
C PRO A 23 -11.38 10.71 26.02
N GLU A 24 -12.63 11.00 26.39
CA GLU A 24 -13.80 10.95 25.51
C GLU A 24 -13.80 12.03 24.42
N GLU A 25 -13.26 13.23 24.67
CA GLU A 25 -13.17 14.27 23.64
C GLU A 25 -11.98 14.03 22.68
N GLN A 26 -10.94 13.34 23.15
CA GLN A 26 -9.84 12.86 22.29
C GLN A 26 -10.27 11.70 21.40
N SER A 27 -11.05 10.74 21.91
CA SER A 27 -11.52 9.59 21.12
C SER A 27 -12.53 9.98 20.05
N VAL A 28 -13.41 10.97 20.32
CA VAL A 28 -14.35 11.51 19.33
C VAL A 28 -13.62 12.25 18.20
N LYS A 29 -12.56 13.02 18.51
CA LYS A 29 -11.71 13.67 17.48
C LYS A 29 -10.89 12.67 16.65
N GLU A 30 -10.63 11.47 17.18
CA GLU A 30 -9.96 10.39 16.46
C GLU A 30 -10.93 9.63 15.53
N LEU A 31 -12.20 9.49 15.95
CA LEU A 31 -13.29 8.97 15.11
C LEU A 31 -13.67 9.93 13.98
N ASP A 32 -13.69 11.24 14.22
CA ASP A 32 -13.93 12.26 13.17
C ASP A 32 -12.82 12.27 12.08
N LYS A 33 -11.63 11.74 12.38
CA LYS A 33 -10.55 11.55 11.40
C LYS A 33 -10.72 10.30 10.54
N ILE A 34 -11.55 9.35 10.95
CA ILE A 34 -11.94 8.19 10.14
C ILE A 34 -12.99 8.69 9.16
N SER A 35 -12.54 9.51 8.21
CA SER A 35 -13.40 10.24 7.28
C SER A 35 -14.21 9.27 6.40
N SER A 36 -15.36 9.73 5.94
CA SER A 36 -16.14 9.13 4.84
C SER A 36 -15.37 9.00 3.50
N SER A 37 -14.09 9.38 3.44
CA SER A 37 -13.24 9.30 2.24
C SER A 37 -12.13 8.25 2.34
N GLU A 38 -12.01 7.53 3.46
CA GLU A 38 -11.01 6.47 3.57
C GLU A 38 -11.40 5.27 2.72
N LYS A 39 -10.51 4.87 1.82
CA LYS A 39 -10.71 3.76 0.90
C LYS A 39 -10.08 2.47 1.41
N ALA A 40 -10.61 1.36 0.92
CA ALA A 40 -10.02 0.04 1.14
C ALA A 40 -8.67 -0.04 0.41
N MET A 41 -7.64 -0.55 1.07
CA MET A 41 -6.30 -0.71 0.48
C MET A 41 -5.89 -2.18 0.47
N THR A 42 -5.10 -2.58 -0.53
CA THR A 42 -4.42 -3.88 -0.58
C THR A 42 -2.96 -3.70 -0.95
N THR A 43 -2.09 -4.56 -0.42
CA THR A 43 -0.72 -4.71 -0.92
C THR A 43 -0.74 -5.47 -2.24
N ASP A 44 0.10 -5.03 -3.16
CA ASP A 44 0.32 -5.62 -4.48
C ASP A 44 1.82 -5.54 -4.81
N MET A 45 2.27 -6.33 -5.78
CA MET A 45 3.66 -6.40 -6.18
C MET A 45 3.79 -6.46 -7.70
N LEU A 46 4.71 -5.65 -8.23
CA LEU A 46 5.15 -5.76 -9.61
C LEU A 46 6.50 -6.52 -9.65
N SER A 47 6.40 -7.82 -9.96
CA SER A 47 7.49 -8.81 -10.05
C SER A 47 7.99 -9.04 -11.48
N PHE A 48 7.33 -8.46 -12.49
CA PHE A 48 7.58 -8.69 -13.93
C PHE A 48 7.53 -10.16 -14.41
N ASP A 49 7.21 -11.12 -13.55
CA ASP A 49 7.03 -12.54 -13.87
C ASP A 49 5.65 -12.86 -14.47
N ASN A 50 4.71 -11.93 -14.34
CA ASN A 50 3.38 -12.05 -14.93
C ASN A 50 3.36 -11.51 -16.38
N GLY A 51 2.16 -11.40 -16.97
CA GLY A 51 2.01 -10.94 -18.35
C GLY A 51 2.52 -9.51 -18.61
N VAL A 52 3.24 -9.32 -19.72
CA VAL A 52 3.67 -8.01 -20.24
C VAL A 52 3.06 -7.73 -21.61
N THR A 53 2.85 -6.45 -21.92
CA THR A 53 2.52 -6.00 -23.29
C THR A 53 3.72 -5.33 -23.93
N ARG A 54 4.01 -5.67 -25.19
CA ARG A 54 5.11 -5.10 -25.96
C ARG A 54 4.61 -4.30 -27.15
N THR A 55 5.21 -3.14 -27.40
CA THR A 55 5.03 -2.34 -28.62
C THR A 55 6.38 -2.14 -29.28
N SER A 56 6.48 -2.39 -30.59
CA SER A 56 7.76 -2.42 -31.31
C SER A 56 8.79 -3.32 -30.60
N ASN A 57 8.32 -4.45 -30.07
CA ASN A 57 9.05 -5.47 -29.32
C ASN A 57 9.59 -5.08 -27.93
N PHE A 58 9.43 -3.84 -27.47
CA PHE A 58 9.81 -3.42 -26.12
C PHE A 58 8.61 -3.35 -25.17
N VAL A 59 8.85 -3.60 -23.89
CA VAL A 59 7.81 -3.62 -22.85
C VAL A 59 7.19 -2.24 -22.71
N THR A 60 5.87 -2.20 -22.65
CA THR A 60 5.08 -0.97 -22.46
C THR A 60 4.15 -1.05 -21.26
N THR A 61 3.77 -2.26 -20.86
CA THR A 61 3.07 -2.51 -19.61
C THR A 61 3.48 -3.85 -19.01
N ALA A 62 3.30 -3.98 -17.70
CA ALA A 62 3.49 -5.21 -16.96
C ALA A 62 2.33 -5.42 -15.97
N THR A 63 1.97 -6.68 -15.74
CA THR A 63 0.89 -7.07 -14.84
C THR A 63 1.44 -7.36 -13.45
N THR A 64 0.78 -6.87 -12.41
CA THR A 64 1.14 -7.13 -11.01
C THR A 64 0.61 -8.49 -10.57
N ASP A 65 1.08 -9.00 -9.43
CA ASP A 65 0.59 -10.25 -8.85
C ASP A 65 -0.92 -10.18 -8.53
N GLY A 66 -1.40 -9.00 -8.15
CA GLY A 66 -2.82 -8.69 -7.95
C GLY A 66 -3.60 -8.37 -9.24
N GLY A 67 -3.00 -8.55 -10.42
CA GLY A 67 -3.65 -8.42 -11.73
C GLY A 67 -3.83 -6.98 -12.23
N ALA A 68 -3.22 -5.97 -11.59
CA ALA A 68 -3.23 -4.60 -12.08
C ALA A 68 -2.23 -4.42 -13.24
N ILE A 69 -2.53 -3.51 -14.17
CA ILE A 69 -1.66 -3.21 -15.31
C ILE A 69 -0.92 -1.89 -15.03
N ILE A 70 0.41 -1.93 -15.06
CA ILE A 70 1.30 -0.80 -14.79
C ILE A 70 2.03 -0.40 -16.07
N GLY A 71 2.14 0.90 -16.34
CA GLY A 71 2.88 1.41 -17.49
C GLY A 71 4.39 1.33 -17.28
N ILE A 72 5.12 0.88 -18.29
CA ILE A 72 6.57 0.65 -18.23
C ILE A 72 7.25 1.35 -19.40
N ARG A 73 8.36 2.04 -19.12
CA ARG A 73 9.21 2.63 -20.16
C ARG A 73 10.65 2.69 -19.66
N GLY A 74 11.61 2.39 -20.53
CA GLY A 74 13.03 2.52 -20.25
C GLY A 74 13.66 3.33 -21.37
N ILE A 75 14.46 4.34 -21.05
CA ILE A 75 15.16 5.14 -22.05
C ILE A 75 16.64 5.25 -21.72
N GLN A 76 17.44 5.18 -22.77
CA GLN A 76 18.90 5.26 -22.65
C GLN A 76 19.34 6.71 -22.54
N ARG A 77 20.43 6.94 -21.82
CA ARG A 77 21.17 8.20 -21.91
C ARG A 77 22.12 8.12 -23.10
N SER A 78 22.16 9.18 -23.91
CA SER A 78 23.10 9.30 -25.01
C SER A 78 24.53 9.41 -24.48
N PHE A 79 25.44 8.66 -25.11
CA PHE A 79 26.88 8.82 -24.90
C PHE A 79 27.32 10.21 -25.36
N VAL A 80 28.08 10.91 -24.51
CA VAL A 80 28.71 12.19 -24.85
C VAL A 80 30.23 12.03 -24.78
N PRO A 81 30.94 12.09 -25.93
CA PRO A 81 32.39 12.20 -25.91
C PRO A 81 32.73 13.58 -25.32
N ASN A 82 33.32 13.61 -24.12
CA ASN A 82 33.57 14.80 -23.27
C ASN A 82 32.43 15.18 -22.31
N TRP A 83 31.90 14.18 -21.58
CA TRP A 83 30.97 14.42 -20.47
C TRP A 83 31.46 15.52 -19.52
N SER A 84 30.54 16.36 -19.06
CA SER A 84 30.74 17.28 -17.94
C SER A 84 29.44 17.44 -17.15
N PRO A 85 29.46 17.94 -15.90
CA PRO A 85 28.23 18.28 -15.18
C PRO A 85 27.33 19.29 -15.93
N ALA A 86 27.89 20.09 -16.83
CA ALA A 86 27.16 21.05 -17.67
C ALA A 86 26.58 20.42 -18.96
N ASN A 87 27.00 19.19 -19.31
CA ASN A 87 26.50 18.44 -20.45
C ASN A 87 26.37 16.94 -20.08
N PRO A 88 25.32 16.57 -19.31
CA PRO A 88 25.21 15.24 -18.72
C PRO A 88 24.83 14.13 -19.71
N GLY A 89 24.57 14.46 -20.97
CA GLY A 89 23.93 13.58 -21.97
C GLY A 89 22.42 13.78 -22.01
N GLU A 90 21.85 13.68 -23.21
CA GLU A 90 20.40 13.72 -23.42
C GLU A 90 19.80 12.32 -23.25
N TYR A 91 18.56 12.22 -22.78
CA TYR A 91 17.84 10.94 -22.78
C TYR A 91 17.19 10.70 -24.14
N SER A 92 17.31 9.48 -24.65
CA SER A 92 16.65 9.10 -25.89
C SER A 92 15.12 9.16 -25.75
N ALA A 93 14.43 9.43 -26.86
CA ALA A 93 12.97 9.34 -26.88
C ALA A 93 12.48 7.88 -26.99
N GLU A 94 13.32 7.01 -27.52
CA GLU A 94 12.98 5.63 -27.85
C GLU A 94 12.85 4.75 -26.61
N ASN A 95 11.77 3.96 -26.56
CA ASN A 95 11.61 2.94 -25.54
C ASN A 95 12.58 1.78 -25.78
N ARG A 96 13.24 1.37 -24.70
CA ARG A 96 14.16 0.24 -24.59
C ARG A 96 13.85 -0.63 -23.37
N ALA A 97 12.66 -0.50 -22.79
CA ALA A 97 12.29 -1.37 -21.68
C ALA A 97 12.26 -2.84 -22.11
N ASN A 98 13.03 -3.68 -21.42
CA ASN A 98 13.07 -5.11 -21.66
C ASN A 98 13.10 -5.88 -20.34
N LEU A 99 12.92 -7.19 -20.42
CA LEU A 99 13.03 -8.07 -19.27
C LEU A 99 14.25 -8.94 -19.45
N PHE A 100 15.06 -9.02 -18.39
CA PHE A 100 16.13 -9.99 -18.24
C PHE A 100 15.68 -11.09 -17.29
N ASN A 101 15.91 -12.36 -17.61
CA ASN A 101 15.54 -13.46 -16.73
C ASN A 101 16.78 -13.92 -15.95
N THR A 102 16.87 -13.54 -14.68
CA THR A 102 18.03 -13.80 -13.83
C THR A 102 18.19 -15.27 -13.41
N ASN A 103 17.23 -16.14 -13.77
CA ASN A 103 17.30 -17.58 -13.50
C ASN A 103 17.82 -18.39 -14.70
N ASN A 104 17.97 -17.78 -15.87
CA ASN A 104 18.35 -18.48 -17.09
C ASN A 104 19.85 -18.31 -17.37
N THR A 105 20.50 -19.37 -17.83
CA THR A 105 21.85 -19.26 -18.38
C THR A 105 21.86 -18.37 -19.64
N PRO A 106 22.93 -17.59 -19.88
CA PRO A 106 23.00 -16.64 -20.98
C PRO A 106 22.57 -17.24 -22.32
N VAL A 107 21.65 -16.54 -23.00
CA VAL A 107 21.13 -17.03 -24.28
C VAL A 107 22.12 -16.66 -25.38
N SER A 108 22.77 -17.67 -25.95
CA SER A 108 23.54 -17.51 -27.19
C SER A 108 22.56 -17.32 -28.36
N VAL A 109 22.40 -16.09 -28.83
CA VAL A 109 21.58 -15.77 -29.99
C VAL A 109 22.45 -15.62 -31.24
N PRO A 110 22.26 -16.44 -32.28
CA PRO A 110 22.99 -16.32 -33.53
C PRO A 110 22.88 -14.89 -34.10
N ASP A 111 24.01 -14.31 -34.46
CA ASP A 111 24.06 -12.98 -35.06
C ASP A 111 24.78 -13.02 -36.40
N ALA A 112 24.00 -12.94 -37.48
CA ALA A 112 24.51 -12.94 -38.85
C ALA A 112 25.41 -11.73 -39.18
N THR A 113 25.42 -10.68 -38.34
CA THR A 113 26.33 -9.54 -38.46
C THR A 113 27.72 -9.82 -37.89
N ILE A 114 27.89 -10.91 -37.14
CA ILE A 114 29.17 -11.40 -36.64
C ILE A 114 29.54 -12.66 -37.42
N PRO A 115 30.57 -12.64 -38.29
CA PRO A 115 30.97 -13.82 -39.05
C PRO A 115 31.30 -15.00 -38.13
N GLY A 116 30.44 -16.03 -38.11
CA GLY A 116 30.58 -17.20 -37.25
C GLY A 116 30.33 -16.95 -35.75
N GLY A 117 29.80 -15.79 -35.38
CA GLY A 117 29.59 -15.42 -33.98
C GLY A 117 28.14 -15.54 -33.52
N SER A 118 27.98 -15.87 -32.24
CA SER A 118 26.75 -15.64 -31.49
C SER A 118 26.95 -14.40 -30.63
N ARG A 119 25.92 -13.56 -30.49
CA ARG A 119 25.87 -12.67 -29.33
C ARG A 119 25.42 -13.50 -28.13
N ILE A 120 26.02 -13.25 -26.98
CA ILE A 120 25.60 -13.80 -25.70
C ILE A 120 25.01 -12.58 -24.97
N SER A 121 23.91 -12.73 -24.23
CA SER A 121 23.55 -11.72 -23.23
C SER A 121 24.75 -11.64 -22.27
N ASP A 122 25.48 -10.52 -22.27
CA ASP A 122 26.75 -10.37 -21.55
C ASP A 122 26.57 -9.92 -20.10
N ASP A 123 25.33 -9.88 -19.64
CA ASP A 123 24.84 -9.55 -18.30
C ASP A 123 25.02 -10.69 -17.27
N GLY A 124 26.15 -11.40 -17.37
CA GLY A 124 26.49 -12.50 -16.45
C GLY A 124 26.64 -12.06 -14.98
N ASP A 125 26.72 -10.76 -14.71
CA ASP A 125 26.65 -10.15 -13.39
C ASP A 125 25.21 -9.99 -12.88
N LEU A 126 24.24 -9.66 -13.74
CA LEU A 126 22.80 -9.72 -13.39
C LEU A 126 22.34 -11.15 -13.11
N ASP A 127 22.87 -12.16 -13.81
CA ASP A 127 22.63 -13.58 -13.53
C ASP A 127 23.05 -13.98 -12.11
N ALA A 128 24.15 -13.42 -11.62
CA ALA A 128 24.68 -13.72 -10.30
C ALA A 128 24.02 -12.88 -9.19
N ALA A 129 23.33 -11.79 -9.55
CA ALA A 129 22.79 -10.82 -8.61
C ALA A 129 21.65 -11.38 -7.75
N SER A 130 20.71 -12.14 -8.35
CA SER A 130 19.65 -12.82 -7.59
C SER A 130 18.69 -13.62 -8.46
N ASN A 131 18.22 -14.76 -7.97
CA ASN A 131 17.16 -15.60 -8.55
C ASN A 131 15.75 -14.99 -8.42
N THR A 132 15.54 -13.74 -8.82
CA THR A 132 14.25 -13.05 -8.64
C THR A 132 13.25 -13.29 -9.76
N GLY A 133 13.67 -13.87 -10.90
CA GLY A 133 12.79 -14.08 -12.05
C GLY A 133 13.13 -13.12 -13.18
N ASN A 134 12.11 -12.51 -13.77
CA ASN A 134 12.29 -11.46 -14.75
C ASN A 134 12.56 -10.13 -14.04
N ALA A 135 13.68 -9.47 -14.32
CA ALA A 135 13.98 -8.13 -13.88
C ALA A 135 13.80 -7.11 -15.02
N PHE A 136 13.36 -5.90 -14.68
CA PHE A 136 13.22 -4.81 -15.65
C PHE A 136 14.58 -4.12 -15.88
N ILE A 137 15.04 -4.15 -17.13
CA ILE A 137 16.25 -3.50 -17.62
C ILE A 137 15.97 -2.44 -18.69
N ILE A 138 16.95 -1.58 -18.94
CA ILE A 138 17.00 -0.75 -20.15
C ILE A 138 17.90 -1.46 -21.16
N ASN A 139 17.33 -1.98 -22.24
CA ASN A 139 18.06 -2.77 -23.23
C ASN A 139 19.13 -1.94 -23.94
N HIS A 140 20.33 -2.50 -24.08
CA HIS A 140 21.48 -1.82 -24.65
C HIS A 140 21.31 -1.56 -26.15
N ASN A 141 20.69 -2.48 -26.87
CA ASN A 141 20.57 -2.40 -28.31
C ASN A 141 19.10 -2.58 -28.76
N SER A 142 18.83 -2.44 -30.06
CA SER A 142 17.49 -2.60 -30.62
C SER A 142 17.02 -4.06 -30.73
N ARG A 143 17.89 -5.03 -30.40
CA ARG A 143 17.58 -6.47 -30.38
C ARG A 143 16.96 -6.84 -29.04
N TYR A 144 15.64 -6.81 -29.00
CA TYR A 144 14.86 -7.21 -27.83
C TYR A 144 15.02 -8.69 -27.44
N ASP A 145 15.44 -9.53 -28.39
CA ASP A 145 15.71 -10.97 -28.24
C ASP A 145 17.05 -11.27 -27.57
N VAL A 146 17.89 -10.23 -27.39
CA VAL A 146 19.13 -10.28 -26.61
C VAL A 146 19.01 -9.22 -25.51
N PRO A 147 18.32 -9.52 -24.40
CA PRO A 147 18.41 -8.73 -23.18
C PRO A 147 19.89 -8.50 -22.80
N ASP A 148 20.21 -7.24 -22.54
CA ASP A 148 21.56 -6.74 -22.26
C ASP A 148 21.33 -5.34 -21.68
N ASP A 149 21.70 -5.09 -20.43
CA ASP A 149 21.42 -3.83 -19.76
C ASP A 149 22.42 -2.73 -20.14
N TRP A 150 21.90 -1.53 -20.43
CA TRP A 150 22.71 -0.45 -20.99
C TRP A 150 23.64 0.18 -19.94
N ALA A 151 24.91 -0.21 -19.94
CA ALA A 151 25.94 0.26 -19.00
C ALA A 151 26.24 1.79 -19.01
N TRP A 152 25.74 2.57 -19.98
CA TRP A 152 25.94 4.04 -19.99
C TRP A 152 24.78 4.83 -19.40
N GLY A 153 23.91 4.15 -18.64
CA GLY A 153 22.87 4.75 -17.85
C GLY A 153 21.61 5.10 -18.62
N GLY A 154 20.56 5.40 -17.86
CA GLY A 154 19.25 5.63 -18.43
C GLY A 154 18.25 6.01 -17.36
N ALA A 155 16.98 6.05 -17.75
CA ALA A 155 15.88 6.23 -16.83
C ALA A 155 14.82 5.15 -17.08
N MET A 156 14.46 4.46 -16.01
CA MET A 156 13.34 3.53 -15.96
C MET A 156 12.13 4.27 -15.38
N TYR A 157 10.98 4.13 -16.02
CA TYR A 157 9.72 4.74 -15.62
C TYR A 157 8.73 3.64 -15.30
N VAL A 158 8.12 3.73 -14.13
CA VAL A 158 7.02 2.88 -13.68
C VAL A 158 5.83 3.79 -13.40
N ASP A 159 4.79 3.65 -14.20
CA ASP A 159 3.59 4.51 -14.20
C ASP A 159 2.40 3.79 -13.58
N PHE A 160 2.01 4.26 -12.40
CA PHE A 160 0.89 3.78 -11.61
C PHE A 160 -0.39 4.59 -11.86
N SER A 161 -0.41 5.54 -12.80
CA SER A 161 -1.55 6.46 -12.96
C SER A 161 -2.87 5.77 -13.29
N ALA A 162 -2.83 4.56 -13.88
CA ALA A 162 -4.02 3.73 -14.12
C ALA A 162 -4.72 3.31 -12.81
N LEU A 163 -3.99 3.33 -11.69
CA LEU A 163 -4.49 3.10 -10.33
C LEU A 163 -4.79 4.42 -9.59
N GLY A 164 -4.69 5.57 -10.25
CA GLY A 164 -4.70 6.88 -9.61
C GLY A 164 -3.35 7.17 -8.95
N THR A 165 -3.20 6.75 -7.68
CA THR A 165 -1.93 6.82 -6.94
C THR A 165 -1.77 5.61 -6.04
N VAL A 166 -0.53 5.26 -5.72
CA VAL A 166 -0.19 4.17 -4.80
C VAL A 166 0.64 4.68 -3.62
N THR A 167 0.75 3.84 -2.60
CA THR A 167 1.74 3.99 -1.52
C THR A 167 2.91 3.06 -1.80
N LEU A 168 4.03 3.60 -2.27
CA LEU A 168 5.23 2.79 -2.59
C LEU A 168 6.01 2.42 -1.34
N LYS A 169 6.32 1.13 -1.16
CA LYS A 169 7.03 0.63 0.03
C LYS A 169 8.51 0.44 -0.23
N ASN A 170 8.85 -0.40 -1.21
CA ASN A 170 10.21 -0.78 -1.54
C ASN A 170 10.28 -1.39 -2.95
N LEU A 171 11.50 -1.56 -3.45
CA LEU A 171 11.80 -2.39 -4.62
C LEU A 171 13.08 -3.19 -4.37
N VAL A 172 13.30 -4.21 -5.19
CA VAL A 172 14.60 -4.86 -5.33
C VAL A 172 15.36 -4.19 -6.46
N PHE A 173 16.57 -3.73 -6.18
CA PHE A 173 17.51 -3.22 -7.17
C PHE A 173 18.65 -4.22 -7.33
N LEU A 174 19.01 -4.51 -8.57
CA LEU A 174 20.04 -5.47 -8.95
C LEU A 174 21.20 -4.78 -9.67
N ASP A 175 22.39 -5.27 -9.38
CA ASP A 175 23.64 -4.91 -10.04
C ASP A 175 23.91 -3.40 -10.12
N ASN A 176 23.97 -2.74 -8.95
CA ASN A 176 24.41 -1.34 -8.90
C ASN A 176 25.91 -1.28 -8.58
N GLU A 177 26.72 -1.14 -9.61
CA GLU A 177 28.18 -1.10 -9.51
C GLU A 177 28.76 0.31 -9.36
N GLU A 178 27.96 1.35 -9.61
CA GLU A 178 28.42 2.73 -9.58
C GLU A 178 27.64 3.63 -8.61
N ASN A 179 28.33 4.70 -8.20
CA ASN A 179 27.72 5.73 -7.39
C ASN A 179 26.81 6.63 -8.24
N GLY A 180 25.74 7.10 -7.60
CA GLY A 180 24.89 8.15 -8.15
C GLY A 180 23.62 7.67 -8.85
N THR A 181 23.33 6.36 -8.81
CA THR A 181 21.98 5.87 -9.07
C THR A 181 21.01 6.38 -8.01
N TYR A 182 19.83 6.85 -8.43
CA TYR A 182 18.81 7.36 -7.52
C TYR A 182 17.39 7.18 -8.06
N ILE A 183 16.42 7.25 -7.16
CA ILE A 183 15.00 7.11 -7.45
C ILE A 183 14.29 8.45 -7.17
N LYS A 184 13.38 8.84 -8.06
CA LYS A 184 12.44 9.95 -7.88
C LYS A 184 11.02 9.42 -7.89
N LEU A 185 10.19 9.99 -7.02
CA LEU A 185 8.77 9.69 -6.93
C LEU A 185 7.98 10.93 -7.33
N PHE A 186 6.90 10.76 -8.08
CA PHE A 186 6.07 11.86 -8.57
C PHE A 186 4.61 11.61 -8.24
N ASN A 187 3.89 12.66 -7.87
CA ASN A 187 2.44 12.62 -7.70
C ASN A 187 1.70 12.73 -9.05
N ALA A 188 0.37 12.61 -9.02
CA ALA A 188 -0.48 12.70 -10.21
C ALA A 188 -0.40 14.05 -10.95
N SER A 189 0.09 15.11 -10.30
CA SER A 189 0.34 16.42 -10.91
C SER A 189 1.76 16.56 -11.46
N ASN A 190 2.51 15.46 -11.58
CA ASN A 190 3.89 15.43 -12.05
C ASN A 190 4.87 16.24 -11.18
N MET A 191 4.54 16.48 -9.92
CA MET A 191 5.44 17.10 -8.94
C MET A 191 6.21 16.03 -8.19
N GLN A 192 7.52 16.21 -8.03
CA GLN A 192 8.35 15.31 -7.26
C GLN A 192 7.92 15.30 -5.78
N ILE A 193 7.80 14.11 -5.20
CA ILE A 193 7.52 13.87 -3.79
C ILE A 193 8.85 13.61 -3.09
N GLY A 194 9.19 14.48 -2.14
CA GLY A 194 10.42 14.35 -1.37
C GLY A 194 11.72 14.53 -2.18
N ALA A 195 12.85 14.23 -1.54
CA ALA A 195 14.16 14.26 -2.16
C ALA A 195 14.43 12.99 -2.98
N ASN A 196 15.49 13.01 -3.79
CA ASN A 196 15.97 11.79 -4.47
C ASN A 196 16.38 10.74 -3.44
N ILE A 197 15.97 9.49 -3.67
CA ILE A 197 16.32 8.35 -2.83
C ILE A 197 17.57 7.70 -3.45
N PRO A 198 18.75 7.76 -2.79
CA PRO A 198 19.96 7.17 -3.34
C PRO A 198 19.89 5.63 -3.31
N VAL A 199 20.42 5.00 -4.35
CA VAL A 199 20.67 3.55 -4.36
C VAL A 199 22.15 3.33 -4.05
N ALA A 200 22.45 2.43 -3.11
CA ALA A 200 23.82 2.21 -2.69
C ALA A 200 24.59 1.46 -3.79
N ASN A 201 25.83 1.85 -4.04
CA ASN A 201 26.75 1.02 -4.81
C ASN A 201 27.16 -0.16 -3.94
N LEU A 202 26.75 -1.37 -4.34
CA LEU A 202 27.09 -2.62 -3.65
C LEU A 202 27.99 -3.53 -4.50
N GLY A 203 28.42 -3.06 -5.66
CA GLY A 203 29.32 -3.77 -6.58
C GLY A 203 28.61 -4.77 -7.48
N ASN A 204 29.43 -5.47 -8.26
CA ASN A 204 29.03 -6.46 -9.24
C ASN A 204 28.14 -7.55 -8.63
N ALA A 205 27.11 -7.95 -9.37
CA ALA A 205 26.18 -8.99 -8.98
C ALA A 205 25.55 -8.74 -7.60
N SER A 206 25.23 -7.47 -7.31
CA SER A 206 24.60 -7.10 -6.06
C SER A 206 23.07 -7.18 -6.12
N SER A 207 22.44 -7.47 -4.99
CA SER A 207 20.98 -7.35 -4.83
C SER A 207 20.68 -6.61 -3.54
N GLN A 208 19.78 -5.63 -3.61
CA GLN A 208 19.40 -4.83 -2.46
C GLN A 208 17.93 -4.45 -2.47
N VAL A 209 17.33 -4.46 -1.28
CA VAL A 209 16.01 -3.88 -1.07
C VAL A 209 16.18 -2.38 -0.81
N VAL A 210 15.67 -1.57 -1.73
CA VAL A 210 15.65 -0.11 -1.60
C VAL A 210 14.34 0.31 -0.94
N ASN A 211 14.43 0.88 0.26
CA ASN A 211 13.27 1.39 0.98
C ASN A 211 12.78 2.71 0.36
N LEU A 212 11.51 2.75 -0.04
CA LEU A 212 10.86 3.92 -0.64
C LEU A 212 10.00 4.70 0.37
N GLY A 213 10.09 4.35 1.66
CA GLY A 213 9.57 5.14 2.77
C GLY A 213 8.07 5.00 3.04
N ASN A 214 7.39 4.00 2.46
CA ASN A 214 5.92 3.91 2.45
C ASN A 214 5.30 5.23 1.95
N THR A 215 5.83 5.75 0.85
CA THR A 215 5.48 7.09 0.33
C THR A 215 4.10 7.05 -0.34
N PRO A 216 3.08 7.75 0.19
CA PRO A 216 1.74 7.77 -0.39
C PRO A 216 1.64 8.75 -1.57
N GLY A 217 0.61 8.58 -2.39
CA GLY A 217 0.27 9.54 -3.45
C GLY A 217 1.17 9.49 -4.67
N VAL A 218 1.91 8.40 -4.87
CA VAL A 218 2.82 8.23 -6.01
C VAL A 218 2.02 7.79 -7.24
N ALA A 219 2.12 8.55 -8.33
CA ALA A 219 1.59 8.17 -9.64
C ALA A 219 2.70 7.66 -10.58
N ARG A 220 3.94 8.11 -10.40
CA ARG A 220 5.08 7.65 -11.22
C ARG A 220 6.35 7.52 -10.38
N MET A 221 7.12 6.48 -10.64
CA MET A 221 8.47 6.30 -10.14
C MET A 221 9.46 6.37 -11.31
N GLU A 222 10.59 7.05 -11.09
CA GLU A 222 11.71 7.11 -12.01
C GLU A 222 12.98 6.60 -11.33
N VAL A 223 13.65 5.63 -11.94
CA VAL A 223 14.94 5.14 -11.50
C VAL A 223 15.99 5.62 -12.50
N HIS A 224 16.89 6.49 -12.04
CA HIS A 224 17.96 7.04 -12.86
C HIS A 224 19.25 6.28 -12.57
N LEU A 225 19.78 5.61 -13.58
CA LEU A 225 21.02 4.84 -13.52
C LEU A 225 22.21 5.77 -13.78
N GLY A 226 23.16 5.78 -12.84
CA GLY A 226 24.39 6.54 -12.93
C GLY A 226 24.24 8.08 -12.97
N THR A 227 25.36 8.77 -12.84
CA THR A 227 25.42 10.25 -12.89
C THR A 227 26.11 10.78 -14.15
N THR A 228 26.79 9.93 -14.91
CA THR A 228 27.56 10.32 -16.09
C THR A 228 27.04 9.66 -17.36
N SER A 229 27.58 10.02 -18.53
CA SER A 229 27.22 9.37 -19.80
C SER A 229 28.04 8.09 -20.08
N VAL A 230 28.78 7.60 -19.08
CA VAL A 230 29.64 6.41 -19.17
C VAL A 230 29.49 5.49 -17.97
N THR A 231 28.46 5.71 -17.14
CA THR A 231 28.16 4.89 -15.96
C THR A 231 26.66 4.67 -15.82
N GLY A 232 26.29 3.56 -15.20
CA GLY A 232 24.93 3.20 -14.86
C GLY A 232 24.47 1.96 -15.61
N SER A 233 24.61 0.82 -14.99
CA SER A 233 23.94 -0.45 -15.31
C SER A 233 22.88 -0.77 -14.24
N GLY A 234 22.21 -1.89 -14.40
CA GLY A 234 21.37 -2.49 -13.36
C GLY A 234 19.93 -2.71 -13.75
N ALA A 235 19.22 -3.40 -12.86
CA ALA A 235 17.84 -3.80 -13.04
C ALA A 235 16.99 -3.49 -11.80
N ILE A 236 15.68 -3.42 -11.99
CA ILE A 236 14.73 -3.36 -10.87
C ILE A 236 13.70 -4.48 -10.95
N ASP A 237 13.25 -4.91 -9.78
CA ASP A 237 12.28 -5.98 -9.63
C ASP A 237 11.50 -5.83 -8.31
N ASN A 238 10.46 -6.64 -8.12
CA ASN A 238 9.70 -6.82 -6.87
C ASN A 238 9.29 -5.49 -6.22
N ILE A 239 8.70 -4.60 -7.02
CA ILE A 239 8.23 -3.31 -6.54
C ILE A 239 6.96 -3.53 -5.73
N THR A 240 7.06 -3.33 -4.42
CA THR A 240 5.94 -3.54 -3.47
C THR A 240 5.24 -2.22 -3.17
N PHE A 241 3.91 -2.23 -3.24
CA PHE A 241 3.10 -1.03 -3.01
C PHE A 241 1.71 -1.37 -2.46
N ASP A 242 1.06 -0.39 -1.82
CA ASP A 242 -0.37 -0.48 -1.53
C ASP A 242 -1.17 0.33 -2.57
N ARG A 243 -2.30 -0.23 -3.01
CA ARG A 243 -3.25 0.43 -3.89
C ARG A 243 -4.67 0.37 -3.34
N GLU A 244 -5.49 1.30 -3.80
CA GLU A 244 -6.92 1.31 -3.50
C GLU A 244 -7.62 0.10 -4.15
N ILE A 245 -8.52 -0.52 -3.40
CA ILE A 245 -9.47 -1.52 -3.89
C ILE A 245 -10.72 -0.77 -4.34
N PRO A 246 -11.24 -1.00 -5.55
CA PRO A 246 -12.52 -0.44 -5.98
C PRO A 246 -13.62 -0.80 -4.98
N GLU A 247 -14.43 0.19 -4.59
CA GLU A 247 -15.58 -0.04 -3.73
C GLU A 247 -16.61 -0.94 -4.42
N THR A 248 -16.97 -2.05 -3.79
CA THR A 248 -17.96 -2.99 -4.33
C THR A 248 -18.92 -3.47 -3.23
N GLY A 249 -20.11 -3.88 -3.65
CA GLY A 249 -21.19 -4.27 -2.74
C GLY A 249 -21.92 -3.06 -2.13
N CYS A 250 -22.62 -3.31 -1.03
CA CYS A 250 -23.26 -2.29 -0.20
C CYS A 250 -23.45 -2.88 1.20
N THR A 251 -23.57 -2.03 2.20
CA THR A 251 -23.71 -2.43 3.61
C THR A 251 -25.17 -2.44 4.05
N LYS A 252 -25.45 -3.25 5.07
CA LYS A 252 -26.76 -3.35 5.73
C LYS A 252 -26.59 -3.22 7.23
N THR A 253 -27.55 -2.55 7.87
CA THR A 253 -27.54 -2.32 9.32
C THR A 253 -27.72 -3.61 10.14
N GLN A 254 -27.37 -3.57 11.42
CA GLN A 254 -27.69 -4.64 12.38
C GLN A 254 -29.19 -5.01 12.42
N GLY A 255 -30.08 -4.04 12.20
CA GLY A 255 -31.53 -4.27 12.19
C GLY A 255 -31.98 -5.12 11.00
N TYR A 256 -31.39 -4.90 9.82
CA TYR A 256 -31.60 -5.78 8.67
C TYR A 256 -31.18 -7.21 9.02
N TRP A 257 -29.95 -7.40 9.50
CA TRP A 257 -29.40 -8.73 9.75
C TRP A 257 -30.19 -9.51 10.80
N LYS A 258 -30.66 -8.83 11.85
CA LYS A 258 -31.57 -9.42 12.86
C LYS A 258 -32.87 -9.95 12.23
N THR A 259 -33.53 -9.12 11.42
CA THR A 259 -34.85 -9.41 10.85
C THR A 259 -34.83 -10.40 9.67
N HIS A 260 -33.66 -10.60 9.04
CA HIS A 260 -33.45 -11.53 7.91
C HIS A 260 -32.77 -12.83 8.35
N SER A 261 -32.90 -13.20 9.62
CA SER A 261 -32.44 -14.46 10.21
C SER A 261 -33.53 -15.54 10.16
N LYS A 262 -33.16 -16.79 10.48
CA LYS A 262 -34.13 -17.90 10.61
C LYS A 262 -35.06 -17.79 11.82
N TYR A 263 -34.79 -16.84 12.74
CA TYR A 263 -35.43 -16.77 14.05
C TYR A 263 -36.45 -15.64 14.19
N ASP A 264 -36.19 -14.47 13.61
CA ASP A 264 -37.12 -13.34 13.70
C ASP A 264 -38.32 -13.52 12.76
N GLY A 265 -38.12 -14.15 11.60
CA GLY A 265 -39.19 -14.52 10.65
C GLY A 265 -39.98 -13.35 10.05
N ALA A 266 -39.67 -12.11 10.44
CA ALA A 266 -40.36 -10.90 10.01
C ALA A 266 -40.07 -10.54 8.54
N LYS A 267 -38.93 -10.98 8.01
CA LYS A 267 -38.49 -10.75 6.64
C LYS A 267 -37.93 -12.03 6.01
N LYS A 268 -37.69 -11.98 4.69
CA LYS A 268 -37.12 -13.11 3.94
C LYS A 268 -35.72 -13.41 4.48
N TYR A 269 -35.43 -14.69 4.69
CA TYR A 269 -34.12 -15.15 5.12
C TYR A 269 -33.02 -14.72 4.13
N ASP A 270 -31.91 -14.20 4.65
CA ASP A 270 -30.71 -13.88 3.88
C ASP A 270 -29.67 -15.00 4.04
N ASP A 271 -29.37 -15.68 2.94
CA ASP A 271 -28.46 -16.84 2.91
C ASP A 271 -27.03 -16.51 3.33
N THR A 272 -26.66 -15.22 3.43
CA THR A 272 -25.37 -14.79 3.98
C THR A 272 -25.15 -15.32 5.40
N TRP A 273 -26.23 -15.47 6.18
CA TRP A 273 -26.16 -16.08 7.50
C TRP A 273 -25.54 -17.47 7.49
N LYS A 274 -25.71 -18.27 6.42
CA LYS A 274 -25.09 -19.61 6.29
C LYS A 274 -23.56 -19.56 6.29
N LYS A 275 -22.94 -18.43 5.93
CA LYS A 275 -21.48 -18.26 5.94
C LYS A 275 -20.91 -17.99 7.34
N VAL A 276 -21.75 -17.52 8.26
CA VAL A 276 -21.34 -17.17 9.64
C VAL A 276 -21.86 -18.19 10.66
N GLY A 277 -23.09 -18.67 10.45
CA GLY A 277 -23.83 -19.54 11.35
C GLY A 277 -24.45 -18.76 12.51
N GLU A 278 -25.77 -18.67 12.52
CA GLU A 278 -26.58 -18.00 13.55
C GLU A 278 -26.36 -18.59 14.95
N ASP A 279 -26.16 -19.91 15.00
CA ASP A 279 -26.02 -20.69 16.24
C ASP A 279 -24.57 -20.87 16.66
N THR A 280 -23.63 -20.37 15.86
CA THR A 280 -22.21 -20.38 16.20
C THR A 280 -22.04 -19.63 17.53
N PRO A 281 -21.33 -20.19 18.52
CA PRO A 281 -21.02 -19.47 19.75
C PRO A 281 -20.27 -18.17 19.46
N PHE A 282 -20.73 -17.08 20.05
CA PHE A 282 -20.10 -15.77 19.95
C PHE A 282 -18.99 -15.63 20.98
N PHE A 283 -17.78 -16.03 20.57
CA PHE A 283 -16.57 -15.99 21.40
C PHE A 283 -16.83 -16.55 22.82
N THR A 284 -16.46 -15.82 23.86
CA THR A 284 -16.57 -16.24 25.27
C THR A 284 -17.80 -15.66 25.98
N SER A 285 -18.77 -15.12 25.24
CA SER A 285 -19.95 -14.45 25.80
C SER A 285 -20.98 -15.41 26.40
N GLY A 286 -20.99 -16.68 25.97
CA GLY A 286 -22.07 -17.64 26.25
C GLY A 286 -23.29 -17.48 25.35
N GLU A 287 -23.29 -16.48 24.45
CA GLU A 287 -24.34 -16.23 23.46
C GLU A 287 -23.93 -16.81 22.10
N THR A 288 -24.86 -16.86 21.13
CA THR A 288 -24.58 -17.15 19.73
C THR A 288 -24.49 -15.86 18.92
N TYR A 289 -23.98 -15.94 17.69
CA TYR A 289 -23.97 -14.79 16.77
C TYR A 289 -25.38 -14.18 16.59
N TYR A 290 -26.44 -14.99 16.56
CA TYR A 290 -27.79 -14.44 16.48
C TYR A 290 -28.32 -13.95 17.83
N SER A 291 -28.16 -14.71 18.92
CA SER A 291 -28.80 -14.37 20.21
C SER A 291 -28.31 -13.05 20.78
N ILE A 292 -27.08 -12.63 20.44
CA ILE A 292 -26.54 -11.30 20.75
C ILE A 292 -27.51 -10.17 20.37
N PHE A 293 -28.17 -10.21 19.21
CA PHE A 293 -29.10 -9.16 18.80
C PHE A 293 -30.37 -9.05 19.69
N GLY A 294 -30.63 -10.05 20.52
CA GLY A 294 -31.66 -10.03 21.57
C GLY A 294 -31.17 -9.45 22.90
N VAL A 295 -29.86 -9.33 23.10
CA VAL A 295 -29.28 -8.81 24.34
C VAL A 295 -29.26 -7.28 24.30
N GLN A 296 -30.00 -6.64 25.19
CA GLN A 296 -29.94 -5.18 25.32
C GLN A 296 -28.59 -4.78 25.94
N PRO A 297 -27.80 -3.87 25.35
CA PRO A 297 -26.49 -3.52 25.88
C PRO A 297 -26.52 -2.98 27.32
N ARG A 298 -27.59 -2.27 27.74
CA ARG A 298 -27.79 -1.75 29.12
C ARG A 298 -26.55 -1.07 29.72
N GLY A 299 -25.79 -0.34 28.89
CA GLY A 299 -24.54 0.33 29.28
C GLY A 299 -23.27 -0.53 29.23
N ASN A 300 -23.37 -1.82 28.92
CA ASN A 300 -22.22 -2.68 28.63
C ASN A 300 -21.83 -2.57 27.15
N SER A 301 -20.73 -1.86 26.88
CA SER A 301 -20.25 -1.65 25.51
C SER A 301 -19.72 -2.93 24.84
N TYR A 302 -19.53 -4.04 25.56
CA TYR A 302 -19.28 -5.35 24.96
C TYR A 302 -20.38 -5.71 23.97
N TYR A 303 -21.65 -5.61 24.39
CA TYR A 303 -22.78 -5.94 23.53
C TYR A 303 -23.02 -4.88 22.44
N SER A 304 -22.70 -3.61 22.72
CA SER A 304 -22.75 -2.56 21.70
C SER A 304 -21.78 -2.85 20.55
N LEU A 305 -20.53 -3.21 20.88
CA LEU A 305 -19.55 -3.67 19.90
C LEU A 305 -20.00 -4.95 19.21
N ALA A 306 -20.57 -5.90 19.96
CA ALA A 306 -20.93 -7.22 19.42
C ALA A 306 -21.98 -7.10 18.31
N HIS A 307 -22.99 -6.26 18.51
CA HIS A 307 -24.00 -5.96 17.50
C HIS A 307 -23.38 -5.46 16.19
N GLN A 308 -22.47 -4.49 16.29
CA GLN A 308 -21.82 -3.88 15.12
C GLN A 308 -20.82 -4.82 14.46
N TYR A 309 -20.13 -5.64 15.25
CA TYR A 309 -19.23 -6.66 14.76
C TYR A 309 -19.95 -7.72 13.92
N ILE A 310 -21.10 -8.22 14.39
CA ILE A 310 -21.87 -9.24 13.68
C ILE A 310 -22.39 -8.67 12.34
N ALA A 311 -22.93 -7.46 12.35
CA ALA A 311 -23.36 -6.78 11.13
C ALA A 311 -22.20 -6.56 10.15
N THR A 312 -21.04 -6.12 10.64
CA THR A 312 -19.82 -5.96 9.82
C THR A 312 -19.40 -7.28 9.19
N LYS A 313 -19.36 -8.36 9.98
CA LYS A 313 -18.99 -9.69 9.51
C LYS A 313 -19.91 -10.18 8.40
N LEU A 314 -21.21 -9.96 8.53
CA LEU A 314 -22.20 -10.33 7.51
C LEU A 314 -22.06 -9.47 6.25
N ASN A 315 -21.87 -8.15 6.39
CA ASN A 315 -21.59 -7.26 5.25
C ASN A 315 -20.31 -7.66 4.49
N LEU A 316 -19.22 -7.99 5.21
CA LEU A 316 -18.01 -8.54 4.57
C LEU A 316 -18.31 -9.86 3.85
N ALA A 317 -19.16 -10.72 4.43
CA ALA A 317 -19.56 -11.98 3.84
C ALA A 317 -20.47 -11.85 2.60
N THR A 318 -21.12 -10.70 2.38
CA THR A 318 -21.79 -10.38 1.10
C THR A 318 -20.82 -9.95 0.01
N GLY A 319 -19.56 -9.71 0.34
CA GLY A 319 -18.55 -9.15 -0.56
C GLY A 319 -18.49 -7.63 -0.56
N ALA A 320 -19.11 -6.95 0.43
CA ALA A 320 -18.93 -5.51 0.59
C ALA A 320 -17.48 -5.21 0.99
N THR A 321 -16.83 -4.33 0.25
CA THR A 321 -15.46 -3.87 0.56
C THR A 321 -15.45 -3.00 1.80
N ALA A 322 -14.42 -3.09 2.64
CA ALA A 322 -14.29 -2.27 3.84
C ALA A 322 -13.00 -1.43 3.80
N PRO A 323 -13.07 -0.14 4.18
CA PRO A 323 -11.88 0.70 4.38
C PRO A 323 -10.86 0.10 5.35
N THR A 324 -9.61 0.55 5.26
CA THR A 324 -8.50 0.05 6.08
C THR A 324 -8.76 0.22 7.59
N SER A 325 -9.28 1.37 8.03
CA SER A 325 -9.68 1.61 9.42
C SER A 325 -10.78 0.67 9.89
N VAL A 326 -11.77 0.38 9.04
CA VAL A 326 -12.86 -0.56 9.35
C VAL A 326 -12.31 -1.98 9.50
N MET A 327 -11.42 -2.42 8.60
CA MET A 327 -10.78 -3.73 8.70
C MET A 327 -9.88 -3.84 9.94
N THR A 328 -9.13 -2.77 10.24
CA THR A 328 -8.34 -2.67 11.48
C THR A 328 -9.24 -2.78 12.71
N ALA A 329 -10.34 -2.02 12.77
CA ALA A 329 -11.29 -2.07 13.87
C ALA A 329 -11.98 -3.44 14.00
N TYR A 330 -12.32 -4.08 12.88
CA TYR A 330 -12.89 -5.43 12.85
C TYR A 330 -11.91 -6.48 13.39
N ASN A 331 -10.63 -6.40 13.02
CA ASN A 331 -9.58 -7.28 13.54
C ASN A 331 -9.31 -7.01 15.03
N SER A 332 -9.21 -5.75 15.45
CA SER A 332 -9.08 -5.36 16.85
C SER A 332 -10.29 -5.82 17.68
N ALA A 333 -11.51 -5.73 17.15
CA ALA A 333 -12.71 -6.24 17.79
C ALA A 333 -12.69 -7.76 17.92
N THR A 334 -12.21 -8.48 16.91
CA THR A 334 -11.99 -9.94 16.97
C THR A 334 -11.06 -10.30 18.13
N THR A 335 -9.88 -9.66 18.20
CA THR A 335 -8.94 -9.85 19.33
C THR A 335 -9.55 -9.45 20.67
N PHE A 336 -10.32 -8.35 20.70
CA PHE A 336 -11.01 -7.87 21.89
C PHE A 336 -11.98 -8.93 22.44
N PHE A 337 -12.80 -9.54 21.58
CA PHE A 337 -13.76 -10.57 21.98
C PHE A 337 -13.11 -11.91 22.36
N THR A 338 -11.98 -12.26 21.76
CA THR A 338 -11.19 -13.43 22.19
C THR A 338 -10.69 -13.27 23.63
N ASN A 339 -10.29 -12.06 24.02
CA ASN A 339 -9.58 -11.82 25.27
C ASN A 339 -10.47 -11.31 26.43
N ASN A 340 -11.71 -10.91 26.16
CA ASN A 340 -12.56 -10.27 27.16
C ASN A 340 -13.95 -10.91 27.23
N THR A 341 -14.50 -11.02 28.44
CA THR A 341 -15.88 -11.45 28.69
C THR A 341 -16.78 -10.23 28.93
N PRO A 342 -18.12 -10.37 28.81
CA PRO A 342 -19.05 -9.30 29.14
C PRO A 342 -18.85 -8.73 30.56
N ALA A 343 -18.54 -9.59 31.53
CA ALA A 343 -18.29 -9.21 32.92
C ALA A 343 -16.98 -8.40 33.08
N ALA A 344 -15.91 -8.82 32.38
CA ALA A 344 -14.62 -8.10 32.41
C ALA A 344 -14.75 -6.69 31.84
N VAL A 345 -15.49 -6.53 30.73
CA VAL A 345 -15.73 -5.20 30.13
C VAL A 345 -16.60 -4.34 31.03
N ALA A 346 -17.67 -4.88 31.61
CA ALA A 346 -18.52 -4.14 32.54
C ALA A 346 -17.74 -3.58 33.75
N ALA A 347 -16.71 -4.31 34.21
CA ALA A 347 -15.88 -3.91 35.34
C ALA A 347 -14.74 -2.93 35.00
N SER A 348 -14.45 -2.67 33.71
CA SER A 348 -13.31 -1.85 33.29
C SER A 348 -13.72 -0.68 32.40
N LYS A 349 -13.45 0.55 32.84
CA LYS A 349 -13.70 1.76 32.06
C LYS A 349 -12.84 1.85 30.82
N THR A 350 -11.59 1.38 30.88
CA THR A 350 -10.70 1.33 29.73
C THR A 350 -11.23 0.39 28.66
N LEU A 351 -11.64 -0.83 29.03
CA LEU A 351 -12.24 -1.78 28.08
C LEU A 351 -13.56 -1.25 27.53
N GLN A 352 -14.35 -0.54 28.34
CA GLN A 352 -15.58 0.08 27.87
C GLN A 352 -15.32 1.14 26.81
N ALA A 353 -14.31 1.99 27.01
CA ALA A 353 -13.92 3.02 26.05
C ALA A 353 -13.42 2.40 24.74
N THR A 354 -12.53 1.40 24.81
CA THR A 354 -12.06 0.67 23.62
C THR A 354 -13.22 0.04 22.84
N ALA A 355 -14.14 -0.65 23.53
CA ALA A 355 -15.28 -1.26 22.86
C ALA A 355 -16.21 -0.22 22.22
N THR A 356 -16.40 0.94 22.86
CA THR A 356 -17.21 2.04 22.33
C THR A 356 -16.57 2.64 21.08
N GLN A 357 -15.25 2.87 21.09
CA GLN A 357 -14.52 3.38 19.93
C GLN A 357 -14.64 2.42 18.74
N LEU A 358 -14.35 1.13 18.95
CA LEU A 358 -14.47 0.12 17.90
C LEU A 358 -15.92 0.02 17.38
N ALA A 359 -16.91 0.10 18.28
CA ALA A 359 -18.32 0.03 17.89
C ALA A 359 -18.71 1.20 16.99
N GLY A 360 -18.22 2.41 17.27
CA GLY A 360 -18.46 3.60 16.45
C GLY A 360 -17.92 3.45 15.02
N ILE A 361 -16.71 2.92 14.86
CA ILE A 361 -16.11 2.69 13.53
C ILE A 361 -16.93 1.69 12.72
N LEU A 362 -17.30 0.57 13.35
CA LEU A 362 -18.08 -0.47 12.70
C LEU A 362 -19.52 -0.05 12.40
N ASP A 363 -20.13 0.76 13.28
CA ASP A 363 -21.46 1.34 13.05
C ASP A 363 -21.46 2.27 11.84
N ALA A 364 -20.47 3.17 11.72
CA ALA A 364 -20.34 4.05 10.56
C ALA A 364 -20.29 3.24 9.24
N TYR A 365 -19.51 2.16 9.21
CA TYR A 365 -19.47 1.25 8.07
C TYR A 365 -20.82 0.58 7.81
N ASN A 366 -21.46 0.00 8.83
CA ASN A 366 -22.72 -0.74 8.66
C ASN A 366 -23.90 0.13 8.23
N ASN A 367 -23.85 1.43 8.49
CA ASN A 367 -24.83 2.41 8.02
C ASN A 367 -24.44 3.06 6.68
N GLY A 368 -23.37 2.57 6.03
CA GLY A 368 -22.91 3.06 4.72
C GLY A 368 -22.30 4.46 4.75
N VAL A 369 -21.86 4.95 5.91
CA VAL A 369 -21.18 6.24 6.03
C VAL A 369 -19.73 6.15 5.51
N THR A 370 -19.12 4.98 5.65
CA THR A 370 -17.79 4.66 5.10
C THR A 370 -17.87 3.42 4.22
N GLY A 371 -16.94 3.29 3.27
CA GLY A 371 -16.93 2.21 2.29
C GLY A 371 -18.03 2.36 1.22
N PRO A 372 -18.56 1.25 0.67
CA PRO A 372 -19.32 1.23 -0.58
C PRO A 372 -20.76 1.78 -0.46
N GLY A 373 -21.12 2.43 0.65
CA GLY A 373 -22.47 2.92 0.91
C GLY A 373 -23.44 1.86 1.44
N HIS A 374 -24.69 2.27 1.65
CA HIS A 374 -25.78 1.44 2.16
C HIS A 374 -26.62 0.86 1.00
N CYS A 375 -27.18 -0.34 1.17
CA CYS A 375 -28.10 -0.90 0.17
C CYS A 375 -29.46 -0.20 0.18
N ASP A 376 -30.08 0.00 -0.99
CA ASP A 376 -31.43 0.56 -1.11
C ASP A 376 -32.54 -0.38 -0.61
#